data_AF-A0A1I7YP59-F1
#
_entry.id   AF-A0A1I7YP59-F1
#
_cell.length_a   1.000
_cell.length_b   1.000
_cell.length_c   1.000
_cell.angle_alpha   90.00
_cell.angle_beta   90.00
_cell.angle_gamma   90.00
#
_symmetry.space_group_name_H-M   'P 1'
#
loop_
_entity.id
_entity.type
_entity.pdbx_description
1 polymer ?
#
loop_
_entity_poly.entity_id
_entity_poly.type
_entity_poly.pdbx_seq_one_letter_code
_entity_poly.pdbx_strand_id
1 'polypeptide(L)'
;GRGDVPAPFETDCPFYALLEFEASTEEVANEALATFEHCVEQGWVLDGVMSQSQQQLQNLWKLREYISETISHWTPYKNDISVTVSKVPAFLKDIDAIVAERYPDFEVVWYGHIGDGNLHLNILKPDDMSKDEFFSRCAVVNKQVFETVEKYNGSISAEHGVGMTKRDYLTYSRSPVEIEYMKAVKARGSVHYEAEIAVLLGKSLSPAPTEEEVLDAISGFAPALDLTLRDLQAQLKEKGLPWERAKCFDGACVLTPFVVGSTFEDLADIGIRLSINGEVRQDGNSALMLNPIVPMIQHMAS
;
A
#
# COMPACT_ATOMS: atom_id res chain seq x y z
N GLY A 1 15.04 20.46 18.13
CA GLY A 1 15.06 19.96 16.75
C GLY A 1 16.37 20.30 16.09
N ARG A 2 16.80 19.55 15.06
CA ARG A 2 17.72 20.11 14.07
C ARG A 2 16.98 21.32 13.47
N GLY A 3 17.34 22.51 13.92
CA GLY A 3 16.55 23.74 13.79
C GLY A 3 16.68 24.39 12.41
N ASP A 4 16.80 23.61 11.36
CA ASP A 4 16.95 24.09 9.98
C ASP A 4 15.61 24.27 9.26
N VAL A 5 14.52 23.77 9.83
CA VAL A 5 13.16 23.93 9.28
C VAL A 5 12.29 24.74 10.25
N PRO A 6 11.76 25.91 9.86
CA PRO A 6 10.87 26.70 10.69
C PRO A 6 9.52 26.01 10.86
N ALA A 7 8.80 26.33 11.94
CA ALA A 7 7.41 25.91 12.11
C ALA A 7 6.57 26.46 10.94
N PRO A 8 5.64 25.66 10.38
CA PRO A 8 4.85 26.07 9.23
C PRO A 8 3.81 27.15 9.56
N PHE A 9 3.36 27.21 10.81
CA PHE A 9 2.39 28.16 11.37
C PHE A 9 2.51 28.19 12.90
N GLU A 10 1.86 29.15 13.57
CA GLU A 10 2.02 29.39 15.01
C GLU A 10 1.16 28.49 15.90
N THR A 11 0.03 27.98 15.36
CA THR A 11 -0.93 27.21 16.15
C THR A 11 -0.43 25.79 16.42
N ASP A 12 -0.33 25.42 17.69
CA ASP A 12 -0.08 24.03 18.11
C ASP A 12 -1.35 23.19 17.95
N CYS A 13 -1.23 22.07 17.25
CA CYS A 13 -2.35 21.17 16.93
C CYS A 13 -2.06 19.75 17.41
N PRO A 14 -3.09 18.98 17.86
CA PRO A 14 -2.90 17.58 18.25
C PRO A 14 -2.56 16.67 17.06
N PHE A 15 -2.92 17.08 15.84
CA PHE A 15 -2.66 16.36 14.60
C PHE A 15 -2.26 17.32 13.51
N TYR A 16 -1.42 16.84 12.59
CA TYR A 16 -0.97 17.57 11.41
C TYR A 16 -1.18 16.70 10.17
N ALA A 17 -1.63 17.30 9.07
CA ALA A 17 -1.76 16.66 7.78
C ALA A 17 -0.93 17.40 6.73
N LEU A 18 -0.17 16.66 5.93
CA LEU A 18 0.54 17.16 4.76
C LEU A 18 -0.16 16.58 3.52
N LEU A 19 -0.69 17.45 2.68
CA LEU A 19 -1.34 17.08 1.42
C LEU A 19 -0.51 17.65 0.27
N GLU A 20 -0.34 16.84 -0.78
CA GLU A 20 0.27 17.26 -2.04
C GLU A 20 -0.70 16.96 -3.18
N PHE A 21 -0.77 17.87 -4.14
CA PHE A 21 -1.59 17.75 -5.33
C PHE A 21 -0.90 18.47 -6.50
N GLU A 22 -1.17 18.02 -7.71
CA GLU A 22 -0.69 18.69 -8.92
C GLU A 22 -1.74 19.72 -9.38
N ALA A 23 -1.39 21.00 -9.28
CA ALA A 23 -2.21 22.10 -9.78
C ALA A 23 -1.91 22.37 -11.26
N SER A 24 -2.38 21.49 -12.15
CA SER A 24 -2.11 21.59 -13.59
C SER A 24 -2.75 22.83 -14.25
N THR A 25 -3.77 23.42 -13.63
CA THR A 25 -4.41 24.66 -14.05
C THR A 25 -4.72 25.57 -12.85
N GLU A 26 -5.00 26.85 -13.12
CA GLU A 26 -5.40 27.80 -12.08
C GLU A 26 -6.73 27.40 -11.42
N GLU A 27 -7.64 26.77 -12.17
CA GLU A 27 -8.91 26.28 -11.63
C GLU A 27 -8.70 25.23 -10.54
N VAL A 28 -7.77 24.28 -10.74
CA VAL A 28 -7.44 23.25 -9.73
C VAL A 28 -6.84 23.89 -8.47
N ALA A 29 -5.98 24.90 -8.63
CA ALA A 29 -5.42 25.64 -7.50
C ALA A 29 -6.51 26.38 -6.70
N ASN A 30 -7.47 27.01 -7.40
CA ASN A 30 -8.60 27.70 -6.76
C ASN A 30 -9.54 26.73 -6.04
N GLU A 31 -9.79 25.55 -6.61
CA GLU A 31 -10.59 24.50 -5.96
C GLU A 31 -9.93 23.97 -4.68
N ALA A 32 -8.62 23.76 -4.70
CA ALA A 32 -7.87 23.34 -3.52
C ALA A 32 -7.93 24.40 -2.40
N LEU A 33 -7.80 25.69 -2.74
CA LEU A 33 -7.95 26.79 -1.78
C LEU A 33 -9.37 26.87 -1.21
N ALA A 34 -10.40 26.79 -2.05
CA ALA A 34 -11.79 26.78 -1.62
C ALA A 34 -12.11 25.59 -0.71
N THR A 35 -11.53 24.41 -0.99
CA THR A 35 -11.66 23.22 -0.14
C THR A 35 -11.01 23.45 1.23
N PHE A 36 -9.82 24.04 1.27
CA PHE A 36 -9.14 24.39 2.51
C PHE A 36 -9.96 25.39 3.34
N GLU A 37 -10.44 26.48 2.72
CA GLU A 37 -11.29 27.48 3.35
C GLU A 37 -12.56 26.83 3.94
N HIS A 38 -13.21 25.96 3.17
CA HIS A 38 -14.38 25.21 3.64
C HIS A 38 -14.05 24.35 4.89
N CYS A 39 -12.93 23.64 4.91
CA CYS A 39 -12.51 22.85 6.07
C CYS A 39 -12.24 23.72 7.31
N VAL A 40 -11.70 24.93 7.12
CA VAL A 40 -11.52 25.90 8.21
C VAL A 40 -12.87 26.41 8.72
N GLU A 41 -13.80 26.77 7.83
CA GLU A 41 -15.15 27.21 8.20
C GLU A 41 -15.94 26.14 8.96
N GLN A 42 -15.78 24.87 8.60
CA GLN A 42 -16.37 23.73 9.32
C GLN A 42 -15.66 23.42 10.66
N GLY A 43 -14.53 24.07 10.94
CA GLY A 43 -13.72 23.81 12.14
C GLY A 43 -12.98 22.47 12.11
N TRP A 44 -12.84 21.83 10.94
CA TRP A 44 -12.06 20.61 10.77
C TRP A 44 -10.56 20.89 10.72
N VAL A 45 -10.19 22.07 10.22
CA VAL A 45 -8.82 22.58 10.18
C VAL A 45 -8.74 23.83 11.06
N LEU A 46 -7.77 23.86 11.96
CA LEU A 46 -7.56 24.99 12.88
C LEU A 46 -6.64 26.06 12.30
N ASP A 47 -5.59 25.63 11.61
CA ASP A 47 -4.57 26.48 11.01
C ASP A 47 -3.89 25.70 9.86
N GLY A 48 -3.29 26.40 8.92
CA GLY A 48 -2.64 25.76 7.78
C GLY A 48 -1.95 26.74 6.84
N VAL A 49 -1.03 26.21 6.04
CA VAL A 49 -0.28 26.98 5.06
C VAL A 49 -0.20 26.23 3.74
N MET A 50 -0.41 26.94 2.64
CA MET A 50 -0.18 26.44 1.29
C MET A 50 1.16 26.98 0.78
N SER A 51 2.03 26.10 0.27
CA SER A 51 3.36 26.52 -0.21
C SER A 51 3.26 27.46 -1.41
N GLN A 52 3.97 28.59 -1.36
CA GLN A 52 4.05 29.59 -2.44
C GLN A 52 5.41 29.58 -3.16
N SER A 53 6.30 28.66 -2.81
CA SER A 53 7.62 28.50 -3.43
C SER A 53 8.14 27.08 -3.28
N GLN A 54 9.06 26.68 -4.17
CA GLN A 54 9.72 25.38 -4.10
C GLN A 54 10.45 25.17 -2.76
N GLN A 55 11.06 26.23 -2.22
CA GLN A 55 11.75 26.15 -0.94
C GLN A 55 10.78 25.88 0.23
N GLN A 56 9.60 26.50 0.21
CA GLN A 56 8.58 26.26 1.22
C GLN A 56 8.00 24.84 1.11
N LEU A 57 7.74 24.37 -0.12
CA LEU A 57 7.33 23.00 -0.39
C LEU A 57 8.34 21.99 0.18
N GLN A 58 9.63 22.17 -0.13
CA GLN A 58 10.69 21.32 0.41
C GLN A 58 10.78 21.36 1.94
N ASN A 59 10.57 22.52 2.55
CA ASN A 59 10.57 22.65 4.00
C ASN A 59 9.39 21.91 4.63
N LEU A 60 8.19 21.99 4.05
CA LEU A 60 7.03 21.23 4.52
C LEU A 60 7.27 19.72 4.42
N TRP A 61 7.82 19.25 3.30
CA TRP A 61 8.17 17.83 3.12
C TRP A 61 9.23 17.35 4.10
N LYS A 62 10.27 18.15 4.38
CA LYS A 62 11.28 17.82 5.40
C LYS A 62 10.66 17.53 6.77
N LEU A 63 9.61 18.24 7.17
CA LEU A 63 8.92 17.98 8.45
C LEU A 63 8.37 16.54 8.51
N ARG A 64 7.86 16.01 7.38
CA ARG A 64 7.33 14.65 7.28
C ARG A 64 8.41 13.60 7.03
N GLU A 65 9.36 13.87 6.13
CA GLU A 65 10.39 12.92 5.73
C GLU A 65 11.40 12.65 6.86
N TYR A 66 11.71 13.67 7.67
CA TYR A 66 12.75 13.57 8.70
C TYR A 66 12.22 13.12 10.07
N ILE A 67 10.94 12.75 10.19
CA ILE A 67 10.38 12.22 11.46
C ILE A 67 11.20 11.01 11.93
N SER A 68 11.40 10.02 11.04
CA SER A 68 12.11 8.77 11.36
C SER A 68 13.57 9.01 11.79
N GLU A 69 14.25 9.97 11.16
CA GLU A 69 15.61 10.37 11.53
C GLU A 69 15.61 11.10 12.89
N THR A 70 14.67 12.02 13.09
CA THR A 70 14.53 12.80 14.33
C THR A 70 14.34 11.89 15.52
N ILE A 71 13.39 10.94 15.44
CA ILE A 71 13.08 10.05 16.57
C ILE A 71 14.15 8.99 16.82
N SER A 72 15.10 8.76 15.88
CA SER A 72 16.12 7.71 16.00
C SER A 72 17.02 7.86 17.23
N HIS A 73 17.18 9.08 17.74
CA HIS A 73 17.95 9.40 18.95
C HIS A 73 17.42 8.64 20.18
N TRP A 74 16.10 8.45 20.26
CA TRP A 74 15.43 7.80 21.39
C TRP A 74 15.23 6.29 21.22
N THR A 75 15.94 5.65 20.30
CA THR A 75 15.87 4.19 20.07
C THR A 75 14.41 3.70 19.90
N PRO A 76 13.72 4.11 18.82
CA PRO A 76 12.31 3.78 18.63
C PRO A 76 12.10 2.28 18.37
N TYR A 77 11.08 1.71 19.00
CA TYR A 77 10.53 0.41 18.62
C TYR A 77 9.47 0.64 17.53
N LYS A 78 9.84 0.29 16.29
CA LYS A 78 9.07 0.65 15.10
C LYS A 78 8.12 -0.46 14.68
N ASN A 79 6.87 -0.09 14.43
CA ASN A 79 5.86 -0.90 13.79
C ASN A 79 5.38 -0.20 12.52
N ASP A 80 5.12 -1.00 11.50
CA ASP A 80 4.69 -0.57 10.17
C ASP A 80 3.53 -1.47 9.78
N ILE A 81 2.31 -0.95 9.90
CA ILE A 81 1.07 -1.72 9.90
C ILE A 81 0.01 -0.99 9.08
N SER A 82 -0.93 -1.73 8.51
CA SER A 82 -2.02 -1.12 7.74
C SER A 82 -3.37 -1.78 8.01
N VAL A 83 -4.43 -1.00 7.87
CA VAL A 83 -5.83 -1.45 7.87
C VAL A 83 -6.58 -0.70 6.77
N THR A 84 -7.78 -1.15 6.39
CA THR A 84 -8.64 -0.36 5.50
C THR A 84 -8.86 1.05 6.08
N VAL A 85 -8.77 2.10 5.26
CA VAL A 85 -8.90 3.51 5.67
C VAL A 85 -10.11 3.76 6.58
N SER A 86 -11.27 3.18 6.24
CA SER A 86 -12.50 3.31 7.03
C SER A 86 -12.43 2.71 8.44
N LYS A 87 -11.41 1.90 8.72
CA LYS A 87 -11.15 1.26 10.02
C LYS A 87 -10.09 1.99 10.84
N VAL A 88 -9.30 2.88 10.24
CA VAL A 88 -8.20 3.60 10.91
C VAL A 88 -8.64 4.25 12.23
N PRO A 89 -9.77 4.98 12.34
CA PRO A 89 -10.14 5.63 13.60
C PRO A 89 -10.40 4.64 14.75
N ALA A 90 -11.09 3.53 14.47
CA ALA A 90 -11.37 2.51 15.48
C ALA A 90 -10.10 1.71 15.84
N PHE A 91 -9.26 1.43 14.84
CA PHE A 91 -7.97 0.78 15.02
C PHE A 91 -7.03 1.58 15.91
N LEU A 92 -6.85 2.88 15.64
CA LEU A 92 -6.01 3.77 16.46
C LEU A 92 -6.48 3.78 17.92
N LYS A 93 -7.79 3.91 18.14
CA LYS A 93 -8.36 3.89 19.49
C LYS A 93 -8.04 2.60 20.25
N ASP A 94 -8.10 1.44 19.60
CA ASP A 94 -7.79 0.15 20.22
C ASP A 94 -6.29 0.03 20.54
N ILE A 95 -5.40 0.47 19.63
CA ILE A 95 -3.95 0.44 19.87
C ILE A 95 -3.55 1.43 20.97
N ASP A 96 -4.10 2.66 20.95
CA ASP A 96 -3.80 3.67 21.97
C ASP A 96 -4.23 3.19 23.37
N ALA A 97 -5.34 2.46 23.49
CA ALA A 97 -5.74 1.85 24.75
C ALA A 97 -4.73 0.79 25.24
N ILE A 98 -4.26 -0.08 24.34
CA ILE A 98 -3.24 -1.10 24.65
C ILE A 98 -1.94 -0.43 25.10
N VAL A 99 -1.50 0.58 24.36
CA VAL A 99 -0.27 1.32 24.63
C VAL A 99 -0.37 2.09 25.94
N ALA A 100 -1.46 2.82 26.19
CA ALA A 100 -1.65 3.58 27.42
C ALA A 100 -1.69 2.69 28.67
N GLU A 101 -2.28 1.49 28.57
CA GLU A 101 -2.31 0.51 29.67
C GLU A 101 -0.92 -0.07 29.97
N ARG A 102 -0.14 -0.38 28.92
CA ARG A 102 1.13 -1.13 29.05
C ARG A 102 2.35 -0.23 29.18
N TYR A 103 2.24 0.98 28.66
CA TYR A 103 3.27 2.00 28.59
C TYR A 103 2.74 3.37 29.03
N PRO A 104 2.21 3.50 30.26
CA PRO A 104 1.74 4.79 30.76
C PRO A 104 2.85 5.86 30.77
N ASP A 105 4.10 5.42 30.79
CA ASP A 105 5.28 6.28 30.94
C ASP A 105 6.11 6.38 29.65
N PHE A 106 5.69 5.74 28.54
CA PHE A 106 6.46 5.81 27.29
C PHE A 106 5.85 6.83 26.34
N GLU A 107 6.71 7.50 25.59
CA GLU A 107 6.29 8.38 24.51
C GLU A 107 6.00 7.57 23.25
N VAL A 108 4.85 7.82 22.64
CA VAL A 108 4.36 7.12 21.45
C VAL A 108 4.12 8.13 20.35
N VAL A 109 4.73 7.86 19.20
CA VAL A 109 4.69 8.73 18.03
C VAL A 109 4.02 7.98 16.89
N TRP A 110 2.90 8.52 16.44
CA TRP A 110 2.18 8.07 15.25
C TRP A 110 2.43 9.02 14.08
N TYR A 111 2.70 8.44 12.91
CA TYR A 111 2.65 9.12 11.62
C TYR A 111 2.39 8.07 10.54
N GLY A 112 2.08 8.47 9.30
CA GLY A 112 1.82 7.49 8.25
C GLY A 112 1.26 8.09 6.97
N HIS A 113 0.69 7.21 6.16
CA HIS A 113 0.00 7.51 4.92
C HIS A 113 -1.48 7.22 5.15
N ILE A 114 -2.18 8.14 5.81
CA ILE A 114 -3.57 7.89 6.23
C ILE A 114 -4.52 7.61 5.06
N GLY A 115 -4.20 8.10 3.86
CA GLY A 115 -4.97 7.92 2.64
C GLY A 115 -5.01 6.48 2.10
N ASP A 116 -4.03 5.65 2.43
CA ASP A 116 -4.01 4.21 2.08
C ASP A 116 -4.17 3.30 3.31
N GLY A 117 -4.22 3.90 4.51
CA GLY A 117 -4.40 3.19 5.77
C GLY A 117 -3.10 2.64 6.37
N ASN A 118 -1.94 3.01 5.83
CA ASN A 118 -0.63 2.71 6.41
C ASN A 118 -0.31 3.64 7.59
N LEU A 119 0.07 3.04 8.72
CA LEU A 119 0.37 3.68 9.99
C LEU A 119 1.72 3.19 10.53
N HIS A 120 2.56 4.14 10.93
CA HIS A 120 3.82 3.87 11.63
C HIS A 120 3.67 4.18 13.11
N LEU A 121 3.63 3.14 13.93
CA LEU A 121 3.66 3.23 15.39
C LEU A 121 5.11 3.18 15.85
N ASN A 122 5.57 4.23 16.53
CA ASN A 122 6.90 4.28 17.11
C ASN A 122 6.80 4.50 18.61
N ILE A 123 7.28 3.54 19.39
CA ILE A 123 7.35 3.65 20.84
C ILE A 123 8.79 4.04 21.19
N LEU A 124 8.99 5.14 21.91
CA LEU A 124 10.32 5.65 22.24
C LEU A 124 10.84 5.04 23.55
N LYS A 125 12.14 4.74 23.62
CA LYS A 125 12.75 4.20 24.83
C LYS A 125 12.92 5.32 25.89
N PRO A 126 12.41 5.16 27.12
CA PRO A 126 12.72 6.08 28.21
C PRO A 126 14.22 6.17 28.50
N ASP A 127 14.71 7.35 28.89
CA ASP A 127 16.15 7.58 29.12
C ASP A 127 16.72 6.73 30.26
N ASP A 128 15.92 6.49 31.29
CA ASP A 128 16.26 5.73 32.50
C ASP A 128 16.12 4.20 32.34
N MET A 129 15.76 3.73 31.14
CA MET A 129 15.57 2.31 30.85
C MET A 129 16.69 1.72 30.00
N SER A 130 17.13 0.50 30.34
CA SER A 130 18.07 -0.26 29.52
C SER A 130 17.43 -0.70 28.19
N LYS A 131 18.24 -0.86 27.13
CA LYS A 131 17.73 -1.32 25.83
C LYS A 131 17.08 -2.70 25.93
N ASP A 132 17.72 -3.63 26.63
CA ASP A 132 17.23 -5.02 26.71
C ASP A 132 15.88 -5.12 27.44
N GLU A 133 15.72 -4.36 28.53
CA GLU A 133 14.44 -4.25 29.23
C GLU A 133 13.36 -3.65 28.33
N PHE A 134 13.69 -2.57 27.63
CA PHE A 134 12.78 -1.91 26.70
C PHE A 134 12.30 -2.84 25.59
N PHE A 135 13.21 -3.52 24.89
CA PHE A 135 12.85 -4.47 23.82
C PHE A 135 12.04 -5.65 24.36
N SER A 136 12.33 -6.13 25.57
CA SER A 136 11.57 -7.21 26.21
C SER A 136 10.14 -6.79 26.53
N ARG A 137 9.93 -5.55 27.02
CA ARG A 137 8.59 -4.99 27.22
C ARG A 137 7.86 -4.82 25.88
N CYS A 138 8.50 -4.19 24.90
CA CYS A 138 7.98 -3.98 23.55
C CYS A 138 7.51 -5.26 22.87
N ALA A 139 8.27 -6.36 23.00
CA ALA A 139 7.91 -7.65 22.41
C ALA A 139 6.56 -8.20 22.91
N VAL A 140 6.17 -7.91 24.17
CA VAL A 140 4.88 -8.36 24.72
C VAL A 140 3.72 -7.60 24.06
N VAL A 141 3.82 -6.28 23.96
CA VAL A 141 2.76 -5.46 23.32
C VAL A 141 2.73 -5.66 21.83
N ASN A 142 3.86 -5.96 21.19
CA ASN A 142 3.93 -6.27 19.77
C ASN A 142 2.95 -7.39 19.37
N LYS A 143 2.79 -8.41 20.23
CA LYS A 143 1.80 -9.46 20.02
C LYS A 143 0.37 -8.92 20.04
N GLN A 144 0.03 -8.08 21.01
CA GLN A 144 -1.30 -7.48 21.14
C GLN A 144 -1.62 -6.52 19.98
N VAL A 145 -0.60 -5.79 19.51
CA VAL A 145 -0.69 -4.95 18.31
C VAL A 145 -1.03 -5.81 17.10
N PHE A 146 -0.35 -6.94 16.90
CA PHE A 146 -0.61 -7.82 15.76
C PHE A 146 -1.94 -8.59 15.87
N GLU A 147 -2.36 -8.99 17.07
CA GLU A 147 -3.72 -9.51 17.31
C GLU A 147 -4.79 -8.46 16.94
N THR A 148 -4.51 -7.19 17.22
CA THR A 148 -5.40 -6.08 16.81
C THR A 148 -5.37 -5.89 15.29
N VAL A 149 -4.19 -5.95 14.64
CA VAL A 149 -4.09 -5.93 13.18
C VAL A 149 -4.94 -7.05 12.55
N GLU A 150 -4.85 -8.27 13.07
CA GLU A 150 -5.66 -9.41 12.64
C GLU A 150 -7.16 -9.16 12.82
N LYS A 151 -7.59 -8.64 13.97
CA LYS A 151 -8.99 -8.26 14.25
C LYS A 151 -9.56 -7.31 13.19
N TYR A 152 -8.75 -6.41 12.66
CA TYR A 152 -9.15 -5.45 11.63
C TYR A 152 -8.86 -5.91 10.20
N ASN A 153 -8.46 -7.18 10.01
CA ASN A 153 -8.06 -7.74 8.72
C ASN A 153 -6.97 -6.90 8.02
N GLY A 154 -5.99 -6.46 8.81
CA GLY A 154 -4.89 -5.60 8.38
C GLY A 154 -3.60 -6.34 8.03
N SER A 155 -2.56 -5.56 7.69
CA SER A 155 -1.21 -6.06 7.45
C SER A 155 -0.27 -5.69 8.59
N ILE A 156 0.51 -6.65 9.09
CA ILE A 156 1.63 -6.41 10.04
C ILE A 156 2.86 -5.80 9.36
N SER A 157 2.81 -5.63 8.03
CA SER A 157 3.84 -4.97 7.25
C SER A 157 3.20 -4.29 6.04
N ALA A 158 3.09 -2.97 6.10
CA ALA A 158 2.55 -2.19 5.00
C ALA A 158 3.58 -2.04 3.87
N GLU A 159 4.80 -1.61 4.20
CA GLU A 159 5.82 -1.22 3.21
C GLU A 159 7.19 -1.86 3.46
N HIS A 160 7.56 -2.08 4.72
CA HIS A 160 8.93 -2.49 5.07
C HIS A 160 9.25 -3.99 4.83
N GLY A 161 8.26 -4.75 4.39
CA GLY A 161 8.36 -6.19 4.21
C GLY A 161 8.48 -7.00 5.51
N VAL A 162 8.45 -8.33 5.36
CA VAL A 162 8.42 -9.27 6.49
C VAL A 162 9.81 -9.54 7.06
N GLY A 163 10.81 -9.74 6.19
CA GLY A 163 12.18 -10.04 6.59
C GLY A 163 12.31 -11.23 7.55
N MET A 164 13.38 -11.25 8.36
CA MET A 164 13.53 -12.23 9.44
C MET A 164 12.77 -11.85 10.71
N THR A 165 12.55 -10.55 10.92
CA THR A 165 11.98 -10.00 12.16
C THR A 165 10.48 -10.24 12.26
N LYS A 166 9.73 -10.15 11.15
CA LYS A 166 8.27 -10.34 11.13
C LYS A 166 7.84 -11.73 10.64
N ARG A 167 8.78 -12.60 10.26
CA ARG A 167 8.50 -13.93 9.68
C ARG A 167 7.53 -14.74 10.52
N ASP A 168 7.78 -14.79 11.83
CA ASP A 168 7.02 -15.63 12.76
C ASP A 168 5.65 -15.03 13.11
N TYR A 169 5.37 -13.80 12.63
CA TYR A 169 4.12 -13.08 12.84
C TYR A 169 3.26 -13.02 11.57
N LEU A 170 3.71 -13.58 10.45
CA LEU A 170 3.00 -13.49 9.17
C LEU A 170 1.55 -14.02 9.23
N THR A 171 1.28 -14.94 10.16
CA THR A 171 -0.05 -15.52 10.37
C THR A 171 -1.10 -14.51 10.84
N TYR A 172 -0.72 -13.37 11.40
CA TYR A 172 -1.67 -12.31 11.79
C TYR A 172 -2.23 -11.55 10.58
N SER A 173 -1.65 -11.72 9.39
CA SER A 173 -2.10 -11.04 8.17
C SER A 173 -2.32 -11.99 7.00
N ARG A 174 -1.93 -13.25 7.13
CA ARG A 174 -1.99 -14.24 6.06
C ARG A 174 -2.52 -15.56 6.59
N SER A 175 -3.47 -16.12 5.88
CA SER A 175 -4.02 -17.43 6.15
C SER A 175 -2.94 -18.53 6.02
N PRO A 176 -3.13 -19.68 6.70
CA PRO A 176 -2.25 -20.84 6.53
C PRO A 176 -2.09 -21.25 5.06
N VAL A 177 -3.18 -21.17 4.28
CA VAL A 177 -3.21 -21.51 2.85
C VAL A 177 -2.32 -20.56 2.04
N GLU A 178 -2.44 -19.25 2.23
CA GLU A 178 -1.56 -18.27 1.58
C GLU A 178 -0.08 -18.55 1.90
N ILE A 179 0.24 -18.84 3.17
CA ILE A 179 1.60 -19.14 3.61
C ILE A 179 2.12 -20.43 2.96
N GLU A 180 1.29 -21.46 2.81
CA GLU A 180 1.65 -22.68 2.09
C GLU A 180 1.96 -22.41 0.62
N TYR A 181 1.16 -21.58 -0.06
CA TYR A 181 1.45 -21.15 -1.42
C TYR A 181 2.76 -20.37 -1.52
N MET A 182 3.03 -19.44 -0.60
CA MET A 182 4.31 -18.71 -0.57
C MET A 182 5.50 -19.66 -0.45
N LYS A 183 5.41 -20.69 0.41
CA LYS A 183 6.44 -21.72 0.56
C LYS A 183 6.58 -22.58 -0.71
N ALA A 184 5.47 -22.95 -1.33
CA ALA A 184 5.46 -23.73 -2.56
C ALA A 184 6.14 -22.97 -3.71
N VAL A 185 5.83 -21.68 -3.89
CA VAL A 185 6.50 -20.82 -4.86
C VAL A 185 7.99 -20.70 -4.54
N LYS A 186 8.35 -20.47 -3.27
CA LYS A 186 9.76 -20.36 -2.84
C LYS A 186 10.56 -21.63 -3.13
N ALA A 187 9.96 -22.80 -3.01
CA ALA A 187 10.61 -24.08 -3.27
C ALA A 187 10.92 -24.33 -4.77
N ARG A 188 10.34 -23.54 -5.69
CA ARG A 188 10.52 -23.71 -7.15
C ARG A 188 11.74 -22.99 -7.73
N GLY A 189 12.52 -22.26 -6.92
CA GLY A 189 13.75 -21.60 -7.38
C GLY A 189 13.50 -20.23 -8.01
N SER A 190 14.08 -19.98 -9.19
CA SER A 190 13.97 -18.68 -9.88
C SER A 190 12.58 -18.48 -10.49
N VAL A 191 11.77 -17.67 -9.80
CA VAL A 191 10.43 -17.28 -10.23
C VAL A 191 10.48 -15.80 -10.64
N HIS A 192 10.24 -15.54 -11.93
CA HIS A 192 10.01 -14.19 -12.43
C HIS A 192 8.54 -13.84 -12.31
N TYR A 193 8.25 -12.54 -12.26
CA TYR A 193 6.91 -11.99 -12.11
C TYR A 193 6.66 -10.92 -13.19
N GLU A 194 5.42 -10.83 -13.64
CA GLU A 194 4.91 -9.83 -14.57
C GLU A 194 3.56 -9.34 -14.02
N ALA A 195 3.43 -8.04 -13.73
CA ALA A 195 2.16 -7.44 -13.33
C ALA A 195 1.24 -7.25 -14.54
N GLU A 196 -0.01 -7.70 -14.43
CA GLU A 196 -1.00 -7.69 -15.51
C GLU A 196 -2.37 -7.17 -15.05
N ILE A 197 -3.19 -6.68 -15.99
CA ILE A 197 -4.59 -6.35 -15.73
C ILE A 197 -5.42 -7.60 -16.01
N ALA A 198 -6.01 -8.21 -14.97
CA ALA A 198 -6.99 -9.27 -15.12
C ALA A 198 -8.39 -8.68 -15.34
N VAL A 199 -9.10 -9.24 -16.33
CA VAL A 199 -10.47 -8.87 -16.66
C VAL A 199 -11.40 -10.03 -16.29
N LEU A 200 -12.41 -9.77 -15.47
CA LEU A 200 -13.44 -10.74 -15.10
C LEU A 200 -14.64 -10.59 -16.01
N LEU A 201 -14.96 -11.64 -16.77
CA LEU A 201 -16.21 -11.75 -17.51
C LEU A 201 -17.25 -12.46 -16.64
N GLY A 202 -18.33 -11.77 -16.28
CA GLY A 202 -19.43 -12.35 -15.51
C GLY A 202 -20.57 -12.89 -16.37
N LYS A 203 -20.52 -12.66 -17.68
CA LYS A 203 -21.47 -13.22 -18.66
C LYS A 203 -20.69 -13.94 -19.76
N SER A 204 -21.31 -14.97 -20.32
CA SER A 204 -20.79 -15.62 -21.52
C SER A 204 -20.96 -14.70 -22.73
N LEU A 205 -20.00 -14.76 -23.65
CA LEU A 205 -20.04 -14.04 -24.92
C LEU A 205 -20.54 -14.94 -26.04
N SER A 206 -21.24 -14.35 -27.00
CA SER A 206 -21.60 -14.92 -28.27
C SER A 206 -20.36 -15.06 -29.17
N PRO A 207 -20.37 -15.97 -30.17
CA PRO A 207 -19.32 -15.99 -31.18
C PRO A 207 -19.27 -14.65 -31.93
N ALA A 208 -18.09 -14.05 -32.03
CA ALA A 208 -17.88 -12.71 -32.59
C ALA A 208 -18.76 -11.61 -31.93
N PRO A 209 -18.57 -11.36 -30.63
CA PRO A 209 -19.44 -10.48 -29.86
C PRO A 209 -19.28 -9.01 -30.28
N THR A 210 -20.35 -8.22 -30.12
CA THR A 210 -20.27 -6.76 -30.31
C THR A 210 -19.49 -6.11 -29.17
N GLU A 211 -19.05 -4.86 -29.36
CA GLU A 211 -18.39 -4.08 -28.31
C GLU A 211 -19.29 -3.90 -27.09
N GLU A 212 -20.57 -3.59 -27.30
CA GLU A 212 -21.57 -3.44 -26.23
C GLU A 212 -21.74 -4.75 -25.43
N GLU A 213 -21.75 -5.90 -26.10
CA GLU A 213 -21.83 -7.20 -25.44
C GLU A 213 -20.60 -7.48 -24.58
N VAL A 214 -19.39 -7.15 -25.07
CA VAL A 214 -18.16 -7.29 -24.30
C VAL A 214 -18.18 -6.39 -23.06
N LEU A 215 -18.57 -5.12 -23.22
CA LEU A 215 -18.66 -4.18 -22.10
C LEU A 215 -19.67 -4.65 -21.05
N ASP A 216 -20.85 -5.13 -21.47
CA ASP A 216 -21.88 -5.68 -20.57
C ASP A 216 -21.46 -6.98 -19.87
N ALA A 217 -20.55 -7.74 -20.47
CA ALA A 217 -19.99 -8.96 -19.88
C ALA A 217 -18.89 -8.70 -18.85
N ILE A 218 -18.15 -7.59 -18.96
CA ILE A 218 -17.09 -7.23 -18.02
C ILE A 218 -17.72 -6.89 -16.66
N SER A 219 -17.43 -7.73 -15.66
CA SER A 219 -17.92 -7.55 -14.29
C SER A 219 -16.89 -6.94 -13.36
N GLY A 220 -15.61 -6.99 -13.71
CA GLY A 220 -14.57 -6.40 -12.88
C GLY A 220 -13.15 -6.48 -13.42
N PHE A 221 -12.26 -5.77 -12.74
CA PHE A 221 -10.83 -5.75 -13.02
C PHE A 221 -10.04 -6.01 -11.74
N ALA A 222 -8.85 -6.59 -11.88
CA ALA A 222 -7.92 -6.77 -10.77
C ALA A 222 -6.48 -6.67 -11.27
N PRO A 223 -5.53 -6.10 -10.50
CA PRO A 223 -4.13 -6.38 -10.74
C PRO A 223 -3.86 -7.88 -10.50
N ALA A 224 -3.10 -8.46 -11.42
CA ALA A 224 -2.67 -9.85 -11.39
C ALA A 224 -1.14 -9.92 -11.42
N LEU A 225 -0.59 -11.01 -10.89
CA LEU A 225 0.82 -11.34 -11.01
C LEU A 225 0.95 -12.66 -11.76
N ASP A 226 1.43 -12.60 -12.99
CA ASP A 226 1.80 -13.78 -13.78
C ASP A 226 3.23 -14.20 -13.42
N LEU A 227 3.38 -15.44 -12.98
CA LEU A 227 4.64 -15.99 -12.47
C LEU A 227 5.20 -17.02 -13.43
N THR A 228 6.48 -16.89 -13.74
CA THR A 228 7.19 -17.76 -14.68
C THR A 228 8.40 -18.40 -14.02
N LEU A 229 8.50 -19.73 -14.07
CA LEU A 229 9.73 -20.45 -13.72
C LEU A 229 10.78 -20.25 -14.82
N ARG A 230 11.64 -19.24 -14.68
CA ARG A 230 12.48 -18.77 -15.80
C ARG A 230 13.51 -19.81 -16.22
N ASP A 231 14.09 -20.55 -15.26
CA ASP A 231 15.03 -21.63 -15.55
C ASP A 231 14.37 -22.76 -16.34
N LEU A 232 13.15 -23.15 -15.95
CA LEU A 232 12.37 -24.17 -16.66
C LEU A 232 11.98 -23.68 -18.06
N GLN A 233 11.58 -22.42 -18.19
CA GLN A 233 11.23 -21.81 -19.48
C GLN A 233 12.41 -21.88 -20.45
N ALA A 234 13.61 -21.53 -19.99
CA ALA A 234 14.83 -21.59 -20.79
C ALA A 234 15.14 -23.03 -21.25
N GLN A 235 15.06 -24.01 -20.34
CA GLN A 235 15.29 -25.43 -20.66
C GLN A 235 14.26 -25.98 -21.66
N LEU A 236 13.00 -25.58 -21.56
CA LEU A 236 11.95 -26.00 -22.48
C LEU A 236 12.18 -25.41 -23.88
N LYS A 237 12.53 -24.12 -23.97
CA LYS A 237 12.88 -23.46 -25.23
C LYS A 237 14.07 -24.11 -25.92
N GLU A 238 15.14 -24.41 -25.17
CA GLU A 238 16.33 -25.08 -25.71
C GLU A 238 16.01 -26.46 -26.32
N LYS A 239 15.06 -27.18 -25.70
CA LYS A 239 14.61 -28.49 -26.15
C LYS A 239 13.52 -28.43 -27.24
N GLY A 240 13.10 -27.24 -27.67
CA GLY A 240 11.99 -27.05 -28.60
C GLY A 240 10.64 -27.54 -28.04
N LEU A 241 10.50 -27.60 -26.71
CA LEU A 241 9.27 -28.02 -26.03
C LEU A 241 8.38 -26.81 -25.71
N PRO A 242 7.06 -27.02 -25.49
CA PRO A 242 6.14 -25.94 -25.09
C PRO A 242 6.65 -25.25 -23.82
N TRP A 243 7.05 -23.99 -23.95
CA TRP A 243 7.67 -23.20 -22.89
C TRP A 243 6.64 -22.66 -21.90
N GLU A 244 5.37 -22.60 -22.32
CA GLU A 244 4.21 -22.14 -21.55
C GLU A 244 4.01 -23.01 -20.30
N ARG A 245 4.50 -24.26 -20.31
CA ARG A 245 4.50 -25.14 -19.12
C ARG A 245 5.23 -24.51 -17.92
N ALA A 246 6.15 -23.58 -18.15
CA ALA A 246 6.81 -22.83 -17.09
C ALA A 246 5.90 -21.81 -16.39
N LYS A 247 4.72 -21.53 -16.96
CA LYS A 247 3.64 -20.67 -16.42
C LYS A 247 2.43 -21.49 -15.91
N CYS A 248 2.48 -22.83 -15.97
CA CYS A 248 1.34 -23.70 -15.63
C CYS A 248 1.55 -24.48 -14.31
N PHE A 249 2.02 -23.81 -13.26
CA PHE A 249 2.19 -24.43 -11.94
C PHE A 249 1.21 -23.86 -10.92
N ASP A 250 0.93 -24.60 -9.84
CA ASP A 250 0.05 -24.11 -8.78
C ASP A 250 0.60 -22.81 -8.17
N GLY A 251 -0.22 -21.76 -8.20
CA GLY A 251 0.16 -20.41 -7.79
C GLY A 251 0.88 -19.59 -8.87
N ALA A 252 0.89 -20.03 -10.13
CA ALA A 252 1.51 -19.29 -11.23
C ALA A 252 0.76 -17.99 -11.60
N CYS A 253 -0.50 -17.85 -11.20
CA CYS A 253 -1.26 -16.61 -11.37
C CYS A 253 -1.82 -16.20 -10.01
N VAL A 254 -1.37 -15.05 -9.50
CA VAL A 254 -1.89 -14.46 -8.26
C VAL A 254 -2.86 -13.36 -8.63
N LEU A 255 -4.09 -13.45 -8.13
CA LEU A 255 -5.13 -12.45 -8.34
C LEU A 255 -5.45 -11.75 -7.02
N THR A 256 -5.69 -10.44 -7.08
CA THR A 256 -6.30 -9.70 -5.97
C THR A 256 -7.83 -9.72 -6.10
N PRO A 257 -8.58 -9.29 -5.07
CA PRO A 257 -10.01 -9.06 -5.21
C PRO A 257 -10.31 -8.11 -6.37
N PHE A 258 -11.35 -8.43 -7.14
CA PHE A 258 -11.78 -7.60 -8.27
C PHE A 258 -12.50 -6.34 -7.78
N VAL A 259 -12.18 -5.21 -8.41
CA VAL A 259 -13.04 -4.02 -8.39
C VAL A 259 -14.13 -4.15 -9.45
N VAL A 260 -15.27 -3.50 -9.23
CA VAL A 260 -16.42 -3.60 -10.13
C VAL A 260 -16.07 -3.00 -11.50
N GLY A 261 -16.61 -3.56 -12.58
CA GLY A 261 -16.26 -3.12 -13.95
C GLY A 261 -16.50 -1.63 -14.19
N SER A 262 -17.55 -1.07 -13.58
CA SER A 262 -17.90 0.36 -13.65
C SER A 262 -16.97 1.28 -12.85
N THR A 263 -15.94 0.76 -12.18
CA THR A 263 -14.93 1.59 -11.50
C THR A 263 -14.10 2.41 -12.49
N PHE A 264 -13.93 1.93 -13.72
CA PHE A 264 -13.19 2.63 -14.77
C PHE A 264 -14.16 3.11 -15.85
N GLU A 265 -14.22 4.43 -16.06
CA GLU A 265 -15.04 5.03 -17.12
C GLU A 265 -14.39 4.82 -18.50
N ASP A 266 -13.06 4.86 -18.57
CA ASP A 266 -12.28 4.60 -19.76
C ASP A 266 -11.40 3.36 -19.58
N LEU A 267 -11.69 2.31 -20.35
CA LEU A 267 -10.90 1.07 -20.33
C LEU A 267 -9.54 1.21 -21.03
N ALA A 268 -9.29 2.35 -21.69
CA ALA A 268 -7.98 2.73 -22.16
C ALA A 268 -7.16 3.41 -21.06
N ASP A 269 -7.72 3.81 -19.91
CA ASP A 269 -6.97 4.47 -18.82
C ASP A 269 -7.01 3.73 -17.49
N ILE A 270 -6.46 2.52 -17.49
CA ILE A 270 -6.27 1.66 -16.32
C ILE A 270 -4.77 1.56 -16.03
N GLY A 271 -4.33 2.27 -14.99
CA GLY A 271 -2.97 2.20 -14.49
C GLY A 271 -2.68 0.90 -13.72
N ILE A 272 -1.50 0.33 -13.94
CA ILE A 272 -0.97 -0.79 -13.15
C ILE A 272 0.49 -0.53 -12.77
N ARG A 273 0.80 -0.67 -11.48
CA ARG A 273 2.14 -0.47 -10.95
C ARG A 273 2.52 -1.60 -10.02
N LEU A 274 3.74 -2.09 -10.16
CA LEU A 274 4.37 -3.03 -9.24
C LEU A 274 5.59 -2.39 -8.61
N SER A 275 5.59 -2.29 -7.29
CA SER A 275 6.74 -1.87 -6.49
C SER A 275 7.20 -3.00 -5.58
N ILE A 276 8.51 -3.15 -5.40
CA ILE A 276 9.11 -4.10 -4.46
C ILE A 276 10.01 -3.32 -3.52
N ASN A 277 9.66 -3.31 -2.24
CA ASN A 277 10.37 -2.57 -1.19
C ASN A 277 10.54 -1.08 -1.53
N GLY A 278 9.45 -0.44 -1.98
CA GLY A 278 9.45 0.97 -2.37
C GLY A 278 10.05 1.27 -3.76
N GLU A 279 10.75 0.33 -4.39
CA GLU A 279 11.29 0.51 -5.74
C GLU A 279 10.28 0.07 -6.80
N VAL A 280 9.94 0.97 -7.73
CA VAL A 280 9.08 0.64 -8.88
C VAL A 280 9.81 -0.36 -9.79
N ARG A 281 9.15 -1.49 -10.08
CA ARG A 281 9.64 -2.55 -10.97
C ARG A 281 8.91 -2.55 -12.31
N GLN A 282 7.62 -2.24 -12.30
CA GLN A 282 6.81 -2.07 -13.50
C GLN A 282 5.84 -0.92 -13.27
N ASP A 283 5.61 -0.11 -14.30
CA ASP A 283 4.67 1.01 -14.30
C ASP A 283 4.07 1.08 -15.70
N GLY A 284 2.79 0.78 -15.81
CA GLY A 284 2.10 0.61 -17.09
C GLY A 284 0.68 1.17 -17.04
N ASN A 285 0.09 1.34 -18.21
CA ASN A 285 -1.28 1.78 -18.37
C ASN A 285 -1.87 1.09 -19.60
N SER A 286 -3.16 0.76 -19.57
CA SER A 286 -3.87 0.14 -20.71
C SER A 286 -3.78 0.95 -22.01
N ALA A 287 -3.57 2.27 -21.95
CA ALA A 287 -3.38 3.13 -23.13
C ALA A 287 -2.12 2.75 -23.93
N LEU A 288 -1.16 2.11 -23.28
CA LEU A 288 0.09 1.65 -23.88
C LEU A 288 -0.02 0.23 -24.47
N MET A 289 -1.17 -0.45 -24.31
CA MET A 289 -1.37 -1.78 -24.87
C MET A 289 -1.39 -1.71 -26.41
N LEU A 290 -0.66 -2.62 -27.06
CA LEU A 290 -0.69 -2.75 -28.52
C LEU A 290 -2.09 -3.14 -29.03
N ASN A 291 -2.81 -3.94 -28.24
CA ASN A 291 -4.18 -4.35 -28.51
C ASN A 291 -5.07 -3.91 -27.35
N PRO A 292 -6.06 -3.03 -27.56
CA PRO A 292 -6.94 -2.58 -26.48
C PRO A 292 -7.79 -3.74 -25.93
N ILE A 293 -8.27 -3.59 -24.68
CA ILE A 293 -8.96 -4.64 -23.92
C ILE A 293 -10.16 -5.22 -24.68
N VAL A 294 -11.08 -4.36 -25.14
CA VAL A 294 -12.32 -4.82 -25.79
C VAL A 294 -12.06 -5.54 -27.12
N PRO A 295 -11.29 -4.97 -28.09
CA PRO A 295 -10.90 -5.69 -29.30
C PRO A 295 -10.19 -7.02 -29.04
N MET A 296 -9.34 -7.09 -28.01
CA MET A 296 -8.65 -8.32 -27.64
C MET A 296 -9.63 -9.40 -27.17
N ILE A 297 -10.62 -9.05 -26.35
CA ILE A 297 -11.66 -9.98 -25.91
C ILE A 297 -12.53 -10.44 -27.08
N GLN A 298 -12.93 -9.53 -27.98
CA GLN A 298 -13.68 -9.90 -29.20
C GLN A 298 -12.89 -10.90 -30.05
N HIS A 299 -11.58 -10.68 -30.22
CA HIS A 299 -10.72 -11.59 -30.96
C HIS A 299 -10.61 -12.97 -30.30
N MET A 300 -10.48 -13.04 -28.98
CA MET A 300 -10.44 -14.31 -28.24
C MET A 300 -11.76 -15.09 -28.29
N ALA A 301 -12.89 -14.38 -28.40
CA ALA A 301 -14.24 -14.97 -28.47
C ALA A 301 -14.68 -15.35 -29.89
N SER A 302 -13.88 -15.02 -30.92
CA SER A 302 -14.14 -15.33 -32.33
C SER A 302 -13.56 -16.68 -32.74
#